data_AF-A0AA52H856-F1
#
_entry.id   AF-A0AA52H856-F1
#
_cell.length_a   1.000
_cell.length_b   1.000
_cell.length_c   1.000
_cell.angle_alpha   90.00
_cell.angle_beta   90.00
_cell.angle_gamma   90.00
#
_symmetry.space_group_name_H-M   'P 1'
#
loop_
_entity.id
_entity.type
_entity.pdbx_description
1 polymer ?
#
loop_
_entity_poly.entity_id
_entity_poly.type
_entity_poly.pdbx_seq_one_letter_code
_entity_poly.pdbx_strand_id
1 'polypeptide(L)'
;MSDTDEEPTMEEILASIRRIISDESEEEDLPQEEAADEVADEVVPVAEPEPEPEPEPEPEPEPEPVPEVFEEPEPAPAPAPAPAPAPAPAPEPAPAPVAAMEEDILDLTEHAPQEPVYEQPAAYAAPMNAPVDPIVSNSTEQITQTSFEQLTHMMVANYPGAENTLEGLVREMLKPMLQGWLDQYLPGIVQDAVDREVARISRRK
;
A
#
# COMPACT_ATOMS: atom_id res chain seq x y z
N MET A 1 36.17 20.21 5.00
CA MET A 1 34.73 20.20 4.66
C MET A 1 34.53 19.12 3.62
N SER A 2 34.23 17.91 4.09
CA SER A 2 33.58 16.80 3.37
C SER A 2 33.36 15.68 4.38
N ASP A 3 32.40 15.88 5.28
CA ASP A 3 31.79 14.84 6.11
C ASP A 3 30.38 14.64 5.57
N THR A 4 30.19 13.66 4.69
CA THR A 4 28.89 13.15 4.22
C THR A 4 29.14 11.99 3.27
N ASP A 5 28.37 10.92 3.44
CA ASP A 5 28.42 9.62 2.74
C ASP A 5 29.34 8.53 3.34
N GLU A 6 29.35 8.42 4.67
CA GLU A 6 29.57 7.10 5.30
C GLU A 6 28.20 6.39 5.30
N GLU A 7 27.91 5.64 4.24
CA GLU A 7 26.74 4.76 4.21
C GLU A 7 26.78 3.86 5.45
N PRO A 8 25.73 3.85 6.29
CA PRO A 8 25.78 3.15 7.57
C PRO A 8 26.07 1.68 7.30
N THR A 9 27.07 1.16 8.00
CA THR A 9 27.48 -0.23 7.81
C THR A 9 26.36 -1.15 8.24
N MET A 10 26.25 -2.31 7.58
CA MET A 10 25.22 -3.32 7.86
C MET A 10 25.10 -3.65 9.37
N GLU A 11 26.20 -3.61 10.11
CA GLU A 11 26.23 -3.88 11.55
C GLU A 11 25.62 -2.74 12.38
N GLU A 12 25.74 -1.48 11.95
CA GLU A 12 25.09 -0.32 12.58
C GLU A 12 23.60 -0.31 12.33
N ILE A 13 23.17 -0.68 11.11
CA ILE A 13 21.76 -0.86 10.78
C ILE A 13 21.14 -1.94 11.69
N LEU A 14 21.81 -3.08 11.83
CA LEU A 14 21.34 -4.17 12.70
C LEU A 14 21.40 -3.81 14.19
N ALA A 15 22.39 -3.03 14.62
CA ALA A 15 22.49 -2.54 15.99
C ALA A 15 21.37 -1.53 16.30
N SER A 16 21.03 -0.65 15.34
CA SER A 16 19.95 0.32 15.48
C SER A 16 18.59 -0.36 15.59
N ILE A 17 18.32 -1.37 14.76
CA ILE A 17 17.09 -2.17 14.84
C ILE A 17 17.01 -2.92 16.18
N ARG A 18 18.11 -3.54 16.62
CA ARG A 18 18.16 -4.25 17.90
C ARG A 18 17.90 -3.33 19.10
N ARG A 19 18.38 -2.08 19.04
CA ARG A 19 18.14 -1.08 20.08
C ARG A 19 16.68 -0.65 20.14
N ILE A 20 16.04 -0.41 18.99
CA ILE A 20 14.62 -0.03 18.93
C ILE A 20 13.72 -1.14 19.49
N ILE A 21 14.00 -2.41 19.16
CA ILE A 21 13.19 -3.54 19.63
C ILE A 21 13.41 -3.83 21.12
N SER A 22 14.63 -3.67 21.64
CA SER A 22 14.88 -3.85 23.08
C SER A 22 14.32 -2.70 23.93
N ASP A 23 14.21 -1.49 23.39
CA ASP A 23 13.66 -0.31 24.11
C ASP A 23 12.13 -0.36 24.19
N GLU A 24 11.45 -1.06 23.28
CA GLU A 24 9.98 -1.16 23.23
C GLU A 24 9.39 -2.39 23.96
N SER A 25 10.23 -3.28 24.53
CA SER A 25 9.77 -4.48 25.28
C SER A 25 9.78 -4.33 26.81
N GLU A 26 10.09 -3.14 27.34
CA GLU A 26 10.08 -2.86 28.79
C GLU A 26 8.81 -2.14 29.23
N GLU A 27 7.64 -2.63 28.84
CA GLU A 27 6.34 -2.20 29.37
C GLU A 27 5.31 -3.34 29.39
N GLU A 28 5.66 -4.46 30.04
CA GLU A 28 4.70 -5.50 30.44
C GLU A 28 5.14 -6.15 31.77
N ASP A 29 5.19 -5.33 32.82
CA ASP A 29 5.29 -5.77 34.22
C ASP A 29 3.89 -6.25 34.68
N LEU A 30 3.58 -7.51 34.39
CA LEU A 30 2.48 -8.25 35.02
C LEU A 30 3.09 -9.20 36.05
N PRO A 31 2.71 -9.11 37.35
CA PRO A 31 3.36 -9.89 38.39
C PRO A 31 3.03 -11.38 38.26
N GLN A 32 4.09 -12.16 38.18
CA GLN A 32 4.10 -13.62 38.20
C GLN A 32 3.90 -14.09 39.65
N GLU A 33 2.75 -14.68 39.96
CA GLU A 33 2.53 -15.37 41.24
C GLU A 33 3.30 -16.70 41.25
N GLU A 34 4.41 -16.72 41.98
CA GLU A 34 4.97 -17.92 42.58
C GLU A 34 4.27 -18.17 43.93
N ALA A 35 3.58 -19.30 44.06
CA ALA A 35 3.38 -19.93 45.36
C ALA A 35 3.19 -21.44 45.20
N ALA A 36 4.24 -22.17 45.57
CA ALA A 36 4.20 -23.60 45.80
C ALA A 36 3.46 -23.94 47.11
N ASP A 37 2.87 -25.13 47.10
CA ASP A 37 2.82 -26.09 48.21
C ASP A 37 1.70 -26.04 49.28
N GLU A 38 1.03 -27.19 49.36
CA GLU A 38 0.58 -27.92 50.55
C GLU A 38 -0.70 -27.55 51.36
N VAL A 39 -1.70 -28.44 51.15
CA VAL A 39 -2.66 -29.11 52.08
C VAL A 39 -3.56 -28.29 53.01
N ALA A 40 -4.88 -28.38 52.78
CA ALA A 40 -5.85 -28.65 53.84
C ALA A 40 -7.19 -29.18 53.28
N ASP A 41 -7.51 -30.38 53.73
CA ASP A 41 -8.79 -31.09 53.71
C ASP A 41 -9.99 -30.18 54.09
N GLU A 42 -10.91 -29.93 53.15
CA GLU A 42 -12.27 -29.51 53.46
C GLU A 42 -13.26 -30.32 52.61
N VAL A 43 -13.77 -31.36 53.26
CA VAL A 43 -14.83 -32.26 52.77
C VAL A 43 -16.12 -31.48 52.51
N VAL A 44 -16.47 -31.31 51.23
CA VAL A 44 -17.80 -30.86 50.80
C VAL A 44 -18.74 -32.08 50.77
N PRO A 45 -19.93 -32.03 51.41
CA PRO A 45 -20.85 -33.16 51.41
C PRO A 45 -21.38 -33.43 50.00
N VAL A 46 -21.34 -34.71 49.59
CA VAL A 46 -21.97 -35.20 48.36
C VAL A 46 -23.48 -35.00 48.47
N ALA A 47 -24.01 -34.07 47.70
CA ALA A 47 -25.44 -33.99 47.43
C ALA A 47 -25.80 -35.09 46.42
N GLU A 48 -26.75 -35.95 46.77
CA GLU A 48 -27.42 -36.86 45.83
C GLU A 48 -27.99 -36.07 44.63
N PRO A 49 -27.84 -36.56 43.39
CA PRO A 49 -28.46 -35.92 42.24
C PRO A 49 -30.00 -36.07 42.32
N GLU A 50 -30.70 -34.93 42.23
CA GLU A 50 -32.15 -34.89 42.06
C GLU A 50 -32.57 -35.66 40.79
N PRO A 51 -33.75 -36.31 40.78
CA PRO A 51 -34.21 -37.08 39.62
C PRO A 51 -34.41 -36.18 38.39
N GLU A 52 -33.90 -36.62 37.24
CA GLU A 52 -34.07 -35.96 35.95
C GLU A 52 -35.57 -35.78 35.61
N PRO A 53 -36.00 -34.60 35.11
CA PRO A 53 -37.38 -34.36 34.72
C PRO A 53 -37.75 -35.24 33.52
N GLU A 54 -38.93 -35.87 33.58
CA GLU A 54 -39.52 -36.57 32.43
C GLU A 54 -39.67 -35.62 31.22
N PRO A 55 -39.43 -36.10 29.98
CA PRO A 55 -39.53 -35.25 28.80
C PRO A 55 -40.97 -34.77 28.58
N GLU A 56 -41.14 -33.46 28.43
CA GLU A 56 -42.41 -32.86 28.00
C GLU A 56 -42.81 -33.39 26.61
N PRO A 57 -44.11 -33.59 26.34
CA PRO A 57 -44.57 -34.05 25.04
C PRO A 57 -44.24 -33.01 23.95
N GLU A 58 -43.62 -33.47 22.86
CA GLU A 58 -43.33 -32.64 21.68
C GLU A 58 -44.63 -32.00 21.14
N PRO A 59 -44.60 -30.70 20.78
CA PRO A 59 -45.77 -30.03 20.23
C PRO A 59 -46.18 -30.66 18.89
N GLU A 60 -47.48 -30.87 18.70
CA GLU A 60 -48.05 -31.27 17.41
C GLU A 60 -47.66 -30.25 16.32
N PRO A 61 -47.30 -30.69 15.10
CA PRO A 61 -46.87 -29.79 14.05
C PRO A 61 -48.01 -28.85 13.64
N GLU A 62 -47.72 -27.55 13.63
CA GLU A 62 -48.62 -26.53 13.08
C GLU A 62 -48.91 -26.84 11.59
N PRO A 63 -50.16 -26.63 11.11
CA PRO A 63 -50.48 -26.87 9.71
C PRO A 63 -49.67 -25.94 8.80
N GLU A 64 -48.98 -26.53 7.82
CA GLU A 64 -48.21 -25.79 6.81
C GLU A 64 -49.10 -24.76 6.09
N PRO A 65 -48.60 -23.53 5.86
CA PRO A 65 -49.37 -22.51 5.15
C PRO A 65 -49.64 -22.97 3.71
N VAL A 66 -50.92 -22.97 3.33
CA VAL A 66 -51.32 -23.22 1.94
C VAL A 66 -50.72 -22.11 1.07
N PRO A 67 -49.93 -22.41 0.03
CA PRO A 67 -49.32 -21.39 -0.81
C PRO A 67 -50.41 -20.56 -1.49
N GLU A 68 -50.42 -19.26 -1.23
CA GLU A 68 -51.19 -18.31 -2.05
C GLU A 68 -50.66 -18.39 -3.48
N VAL A 69 -51.52 -18.81 -4.41
CA VAL A 69 -51.23 -18.78 -5.83
C VAL A 69 -51.20 -17.32 -6.25
N PHE A 70 -50.01 -16.73 -6.25
CA PHE A 70 -49.75 -15.51 -6.98
C PHE A 70 -49.90 -15.83 -8.47
N GLU A 71 -50.88 -15.21 -9.12
CA GLU A 71 -50.95 -15.19 -10.58
C GLU A 71 -49.65 -14.56 -11.10
N GLU A 72 -48.86 -15.35 -11.81
CA GLU A 72 -47.63 -14.87 -12.45
C GLU A 72 -48.00 -13.73 -13.41
N PRO A 73 -47.46 -12.52 -13.26
CA PRO A 73 -47.82 -11.41 -14.12
C PRO A 73 -47.46 -11.76 -15.57
N GLU A 74 -48.40 -11.57 -16.50
CA GLU A 74 -48.17 -11.84 -17.92
C GLU A 74 -46.86 -11.18 -18.40
N PRO A 75 -46.05 -11.87 -19.20
CA PRO A 75 -44.77 -11.35 -19.65
C PRO A 75 -45.00 -10.05 -20.43
N ALA A 76 -44.36 -8.97 -19.98
CA ALA A 76 -44.36 -7.70 -20.69
C ALA A 76 -43.89 -7.92 -22.14
N PRO A 77 -44.46 -7.20 -23.13
CA PRO A 77 -44.03 -7.34 -24.52
C PRO A 77 -42.54 -7.06 -24.63
N ALA A 78 -41.82 -7.94 -25.32
CA ALA A 78 -40.38 -7.84 -25.50
C ALA A 78 -40.01 -6.45 -26.06
N PRO A 79 -38.94 -5.81 -25.54
CA PRO A 79 -38.50 -4.51 -26.04
C PRO A 79 -38.20 -4.61 -27.54
N ALA A 80 -38.64 -3.61 -28.30
CA ALA A 80 -38.33 -3.51 -29.73
C ALA A 80 -36.81 -3.60 -29.94
N PRO A 81 -36.34 -4.25 -31.02
CA PRO A 81 -34.91 -4.37 -31.29
C PRO A 81 -34.29 -2.98 -31.37
N ALA A 82 -33.21 -2.78 -30.61
CA ALA A 82 -32.44 -1.55 -30.65
C ALA A 82 -31.98 -1.26 -32.10
N PRO A 83 -31.97 0.01 -32.54
CA PRO A 83 -31.46 0.36 -33.87
C PRO A 83 -30.02 -0.15 -33.99
N ALA A 84 -29.69 -0.75 -35.15
CA ALA A 84 -28.36 -1.26 -35.41
C ALA A 84 -27.31 -0.15 -35.18
N PRO A 85 -26.16 -0.48 -34.58
CA PRO A 85 -25.10 0.50 -34.35
C PRO A 85 -24.69 1.13 -35.67
N ALA A 86 -24.60 2.47 -35.70
CA ALA A 86 -24.03 3.18 -36.83
C ALA A 86 -22.62 2.63 -37.12
N PRO A 87 -22.19 2.54 -38.39
CA PRO A 87 -20.85 2.08 -38.73
C PRO A 87 -19.83 2.97 -38.00
N ALA A 88 -18.87 2.33 -37.32
CA ALA A 88 -17.78 3.04 -36.67
C ALA A 88 -17.07 3.96 -37.67
N PRO A 89 -16.68 5.19 -37.28
CA PRO A 89 -15.89 6.05 -38.15
C PRO A 89 -14.61 5.30 -38.55
N ALA A 90 -14.22 5.44 -39.83
CA ALA A 90 -12.99 4.85 -40.32
C ALA A 90 -11.80 5.31 -39.45
N PRO A 91 -10.81 4.43 -39.19
CA PRO A 91 -9.64 4.82 -38.40
C PRO A 91 -8.95 6.01 -39.07
N GLU A 92 -8.70 7.06 -38.29
CA GLU A 92 -7.81 8.14 -38.73
C GLU A 92 -6.45 7.54 -39.12
N PRO A 93 -5.79 8.09 -40.16
CA PRO A 93 -4.47 7.62 -40.55
C PRO A 93 -3.53 7.72 -39.35
N ALA A 94 -2.90 6.60 -38.99
CA ALA A 94 -1.88 6.58 -37.95
C ALA A 94 -0.82 7.65 -38.28
N PRO A 95 -0.36 8.44 -37.28
CA PRO A 95 0.73 9.37 -37.50
C PRO A 95 1.93 8.58 -38.05
N ALA A 96 2.53 9.08 -39.14
CA ALA A 96 3.74 8.50 -39.69
C ALA A 96 4.80 8.38 -38.57
N PRO A 97 5.59 7.29 -38.51
CA PRO A 97 6.68 7.22 -37.56
C PRO A 97 7.58 8.42 -37.81
N VAL A 98 7.70 9.28 -36.80
CA VAL A 98 8.68 10.37 -36.81
C VAL A 98 10.04 9.68 -36.83
N ALA A 99 10.62 9.56 -38.01
CA ALA A 99 11.92 8.97 -38.18
C ALA A 99 12.93 9.83 -37.43
N ALA A 100 13.60 9.20 -36.45
CA ALA A 100 14.90 9.57 -35.91
C ALA A 100 15.11 11.07 -35.64
N MET A 101 14.65 11.55 -34.49
CA MET A 101 15.21 12.76 -33.84
C MET A 101 15.75 12.44 -32.43
N GLU A 102 15.96 11.16 -32.12
CA GLU A 102 16.38 10.73 -30.77
C GLU A 102 17.88 10.97 -30.50
N GLU A 103 18.71 11.19 -31.53
CA GLU A 103 20.15 11.38 -31.33
C GLU A 103 20.59 12.86 -31.17
N ASP A 104 19.72 13.83 -31.48
CA ASP A 104 20.03 15.28 -31.33
C ASP A 104 19.64 15.86 -29.95
N ILE A 105 18.95 15.09 -29.10
CA ILE A 105 18.48 15.56 -27.79
C ILE A 105 19.58 15.45 -26.72
N LEU A 106 20.50 14.50 -26.88
CA LEU A 106 21.59 14.26 -25.92
C LEU A 106 22.86 15.07 -26.19
N ASP A 107 22.97 15.74 -27.35
CA ASP A 107 24.13 16.57 -27.72
C ASP A 107 23.86 18.09 -27.57
N LEU A 108 22.78 18.48 -26.89
CA LEU A 108 22.40 19.90 -26.72
C LEU A 108 23.22 20.63 -25.65
N THR A 109 24.20 19.95 -25.03
CA THR A 109 25.11 20.53 -24.05
C THR A 109 26.48 20.90 -24.63
N GLU A 110 26.81 20.48 -25.86
CA GLU A 110 28.17 20.67 -26.43
C GLU A 110 28.23 21.66 -27.62
N HIS A 111 27.10 22.12 -28.16
CA HIS A 111 27.11 23.16 -29.20
C HIS A 111 26.11 24.28 -28.92
N ALA A 112 26.49 25.21 -28.04
CA ALA A 112 25.92 26.55 -28.11
C ALA A 112 26.40 27.18 -29.44
N PRO A 113 25.53 27.45 -30.44
CA PRO A 113 25.93 28.32 -31.52
C PRO A 113 26.34 29.64 -30.86
N GLN A 114 27.57 30.09 -31.13
CA GLN A 114 27.95 31.47 -30.82
C GLN A 114 26.90 32.33 -31.49
N GLU A 115 26.02 32.95 -30.70
CA GLU A 115 24.99 33.83 -31.23
C GLU A 115 25.69 34.81 -32.17
N PRO A 116 25.22 35.01 -33.41
CA PRO A 116 25.73 36.12 -34.19
C PRO A 116 25.52 37.34 -33.32
N VAL A 117 26.62 38.04 -33.01
CA VAL A 117 26.57 39.27 -32.24
C VAL A 117 25.76 40.26 -33.06
N TYR A 118 24.45 40.28 -32.82
CA TYR A 118 23.60 41.36 -33.26
C TYR A 118 24.06 42.55 -32.43
N GLU A 119 24.73 43.51 -33.06
CA GLU A 119 24.82 44.86 -32.50
C GLU A 119 23.39 45.37 -32.39
N GLN A 120 22.76 45.08 -31.25
CA GLN A 120 21.43 45.55 -30.94
C GLN A 120 21.54 47.08 -30.91
N PRO A 121 20.83 47.82 -31.78
CA PRO A 121 20.84 49.27 -31.69
C PRO A 121 20.39 49.62 -30.27
N ALA A 122 21.15 50.50 -29.62
CA ALA A 122 21.08 50.84 -28.19
C ALA A 122 19.77 51.54 -27.75
N ALA A 123 18.63 51.17 -28.33
CA ALA A 123 17.32 51.77 -28.14
C ALA A 123 16.29 50.83 -27.47
N TYR A 124 16.66 49.61 -27.09
CA TYR A 124 15.76 48.69 -26.36
C TYR A 124 16.42 48.00 -25.17
N ALA A 125 17.24 48.71 -24.40
CA ALA A 125 17.62 48.29 -23.05
C ALA A 125 16.54 48.70 -22.05
N ALA A 126 15.35 48.10 -22.15
CA ALA A 126 14.47 48.04 -20.98
C ALA A 126 15.11 47.06 -19.99
N PRO A 127 15.14 47.36 -18.68
CA PRO A 127 15.75 46.44 -17.72
C PRO A 127 15.01 45.11 -17.76
N MET A 128 15.70 44.03 -18.15
CA MET A 128 15.25 42.62 -18.06
C MET A 128 15.01 42.15 -16.61
N ASN A 129 15.00 43.08 -15.66
CA ASN A 129 14.74 42.88 -14.24
C ASN A 129 13.69 43.89 -13.72
N ALA A 130 12.77 44.31 -14.59
CA ALA A 130 11.54 44.90 -14.10
C ALA A 130 10.76 43.79 -13.37
N PRO A 131 10.27 44.01 -12.14
CA PRO A 131 9.45 43.02 -11.46
C PRO A 131 8.24 42.74 -12.36
N VAL A 132 8.20 41.52 -12.88
CA VAL A 132 7.02 41.02 -13.60
C VAL A 132 5.97 40.82 -12.52
N ASP A 133 4.84 41.49 -12.63
CA ASP A 133 3.77 41.31 -11.66
C ASP A 133 3.36 39.82 -11.66
N PRO A 134 3.45 39.13 -10.50
CA PRO A 134 3.14 37.72 -10.43
C PRO A 134 1.67 37.51 -10.78
N ILE A 135 1.41 36.60 -11.72
CA ILE A 135 0.06 36.31 -12.23
C ILE A 135 -0.82 35.71 -11.12
N VAL A 136 -0.20 35.06 -10.14
CA VAL A 136 -0.84 34.47 -8.97
C VAL A 136 -0.50 35.25 -7.71
N SER A 137 -1.48 35.34 -6.81
CA SER A 137 -1.25 35.93 -5.49
C SER A 137 -0.42 34.99 -4.62
N ASN A 138 0.43 35.56 -3.75
CA ASN A 138 1.23 34.80 -2.78
C ASN A 138 0.34 33.90 -1.88
N SER A 139 -0.88 34.33 -1.56
CA SER A 139 -1.84 33.50 -0.82
C SER A 139 -2.30 32.28 -1.61
N THR A 140 -2.55 32.43 -2.91
CA THR A 140 -2.93 31.31 -3.79
C THR A 140 -1.80 30.29 -3.87
N GLU A 141 -0.56 30.78 -4.04
CA GLU A 141 0.65 29.95 -4.07
C GLU A 141 0.79 29.13 -2.77
N GLN A 142 0.69 29.78 -1.61
CA GLN A 142 0.76 29.11 -0.31
C GLN A 142 -0.37 28.08 -0.11
N ILE A 143 -1.60 28.39 -0.53
CA ILE A 143 -2.73 27.46 -0.43
C ILE A 143 -2.46 26.23 -1.31
N THR A 144 -2.03 26.43 -2.55
CA THR A 144 -1.72 25.30 -3.46
C THR A 144 -0.59 24.44 -2.93
N GLN A 145 0.46 25.05 -2.38
CA GLN A 145 1.59 24.35 -1.78
C GLN A 145 1.14 23.53 -0.56
N THR A 146 0.34 24.11 0.33
CA THR A 146 -0.17 23.43 1.53
C THR A 146 -1.11 22.27 1.17
N SER A 147 -1.98 22.43 0.16
CA SER A 147 -2.86 21.34 -0.29
C SER A 147 -2.08 20.18 -0.90
N PHE A 148 -0.99 20.47 -1.62
CA PHE A 148 -0.12 19.44 -2.17
C PHE A 148 0.66 18.72 -1.07
N GLU A 149 1.18 19.46 -0.09
CA GLU A 149 1.82 18.91 1.10
C GLU A 149 0.87 17.99 1.89
N GLN A 150 -0.40 18.39 2.07
CA GLN A 150 -1.40 17.54 2.73
C GLN A 150 -1.69 16.25 1.97
N LEU A 151 -1.78 16.29 0.64
CA LEU A 151 -2.02 15.10 -0.18
C LEU A 151 -0.82 14.16 -0.17
N THR A 152 0.40 14.69 -0.25
CA THR A 152 1.63 13.88 -0.15
C THR A 152 1.75 13.22 1.22
N HIS A 153 1.39 13.95 2.29
CA HIS A 153 1.38 13.38 3.64
C HIS A 153 0.33 12.27 3.78
N MET A 154 -0.84 12.40 3.14
CA MET A 154 -1.85 11.34 3.09
C MET A 154 -1.44 10.13 2.23
N MET A 155 -0.58 10.30 1.22
CA MET A 155 -0.03 9.19 0.44
C MET A 155 1.07 8.43 1.17
N VAL A 156 1.90 9.12 1.96
CA VAL A 156 3.11 8.52 2.55
C VAL A 156 2.87 8.00 3.98
N ALA A 157 1.92 8.57 4.72
CA ALA A 157 1.70 8.19 6.10
C ALA A 157 0.75 6.98 6.21
N ASN A 158 1.26 5.90 6.80
CA ASN A 158 0.55 4.69 7.20
C ASN A 158 -0.41 4.98 8.37
N TYR A 159 -1.43 5.82 8.13
CA TYR A 159 -2.52 6.06 9.08
C TYR A 159 -3.47 4.86 9.09
N PRO A 160 -4.11 4.54 10.23
CA PRO A 160 -5.23 3.59 10.28
C PRO A 160 -6.35 4.13 9.37
N GLY A 161 -6.50 3.54 8.19
CA GLY A 161 -7.25 4.11 7.05
C GLY A 161 -6.52 4.07 5.72
N ALA A 162 -5.20 3.79 5.72
CA ALA A 162 -4.40 3.55 4.52
C ALA A 162 -4.91 2.36 3.68
N GLU A 163 -5.69 1.44 4.28
CA GLU A 163 -6.44 0.39 3.57
C GLU A 163 -7.37 0.95 2.47
N ASN A 164 -7.88 2.18 2.61
CA ASN A 164 -8.76 2.81 1.64
C ASN A 164 -8.03 3.66 0.59
N THR A 165 -6.70 3.67 0.61
CA THR A 165 -5.89 4.33 -0.41
C THR A 165 -5.51 3.35 -1.52
N LEU A 166 -5.15 3.86 -2.70
CA LEU A 166 -4.68 3.02 -3.82
C LEU A 166 -3.46 2.18 -3.40
N GLU A 167 -2.55 2.74 -2.61
CA GLU A 167 -1.40 2.01 -2.11
C GLU A 167 -1.83 0.86 -1.18
N GLY A 168 -2.80 1.09 -0.29
CA GLY A 168 -3.37 0.04 0.56
C GLY A 168 -3.96 -1.09 -0.26
N LEU A 169 -4.76 -0.77 -1.28
CA LEU A 169 -5.34 -1.77 -2.17
C LEU A 169 -4.27 -2.53 -2.97
N VAL A 170 -3.27 -1.83 -3.51
CA VAL A 170 -2.16 -2.45 -4.25
C VAL A 170 -1.33 -3.35 -3.33
N ARG A 171 -1.10 -2.94 -2.08
CA ARG A 171 -0.40 -3.73 -1.06
C ARG A 171 -1.18 -4.99 -0.70
N GLU A 172 -2.49 -4.88 -0.48
CA GLU A 172 -3.37 -6.03 -0.25
C GLU A 172 -3.38 -7.01 -1.43
N MET A 173 -3.30 -6.49 -2.67
CA MET A 173 -3.22 -7.33 -3.87
C MET A 173 -1.84 -7.96 -4.08
N LEU A 174 -0.76 -7.25 -3.75
CA LEU A 174 0.62 -7.74 -3.94
C LEU A 174 1.08 -8.68 -2.83
N LYS A 175 0.56 -8.52 -1.60
CA LYS A 175 0.90 -9.35 -0.44
C LYS A 175 0.78 -10.86 -0.71
N PRO A 176 -0.33 -11.39 -1.25
CA PRO A 176 -0.42 -12.84 -1.53
C PRO A 176 0.53 -13.30 -2.63
N MET A 177 0.82 -12.47 -3.64
CA MET A 177 1.77 -12.84 -4.71
C MET A 177 3.21 -12.89 -4.19
N LEU A 178 3.60 -11.89 -3.38
CA LEU A 178 4.91 -11.84 -2.75
C LEU A 178 5.08 -12.94 -1.71
N GLN A 179 4.04 -13.25 -0.92
CA GLN A 179 4.07 -14.34 0.05
C GLN A 179 4.29 -15.69 -0.65
N GLY A 180 3.52 -16.01 -1.69
CA GLY A 180 3.70 -17.26 -2.43
C GLY A 180 5.09 -17.38 -3.06
N TRP A 181 5.65 -16.26 -3.53
CA TRP A 181 7.02 -16.22 -4.02
C TRP A 181 8.05 -16.45 -2.90
N LEU A 182 7.92 -15.76 -1.76
CA LEU A 182 8.81 -15.95 -0.63
C LEU A 182 8.76 -17.39 -0.12
N ASP A 183 7.57 -17.97 0.04
CA ASP A 183 7.40 -19.35 0.50
C ASP A 183 8.09 -20.37 -0.44
N GLN A 184 8.10 -20.09 -1.74
CA GLN A 184 8.71 -20.96 -2.74
C GLN A 184 10.23 -20.80 -2.86
N TYR A 185 10.75 -19.57 -2.80
CA TYR A 185 12.15 -19.28 -3.15
C TYR A 185 13.04 -18.93 -1.95
N LEU A 186 12.47 -18.41 -0.86
CA LEU A 186 13.24 -18.00 0.33
C LEU A 186 14.00 -19.16 0.99
N PRO A 187 13.42 -20.37 1.16
CA PRO A 187 14.15 -21.48 1.80
C PRO A 187 15.47 -21.83 1.10
N GLY A 188 15.48 -21.81 -0.25
CA GLY A 188 16.68 -22.10 -1.04
C GLY A 188 17.74 -21.00 -0.91
N ILE A 189 17.32 -19.73 -1.00
CA ILE A 189 18.23 -18.58 -0.85
C ILE A 189 18.91 -18.59 0.53
N VAL A 190 18.15 -18.91 1.58
CA VAL A 190 18.69 -18.97 2.95
C VAL A 190 19.64 -20.15 3.13
N GLN A 191 19.32 -21.33 2.59
CA GLN A 191 20.23 -22.49 2.64
C GLN A 191 21.56 -22.19 1.97
N ASP A 192 21.54 -21.62 0.77
CA ASP A 192 22.76 -21.23 0.05
C ASP A 192 23.59 -20.18 0.82
N ALA A 193 22.91 -19.24 1.49
CA ALA A 193 23.56 -18.22 2.30
C ALA A 193 24.18 -18.81 3.58
N VAL A 194 23.45 -19.70 4.27
CA VAL A 194 23.91 -20.38 5.49
C VAL A 194 25.07 -21.32 5.18
N ASP A 195 24.99 -22.12 4.12
CA ASP A 195 26.07 -23.03 3.71
C ASP A 195 27.35 -22.27 3.38
N ARG A 196 27.22 -21.13 2.68
CA ARG A 196 28.34 -20.22 2.41
C ARG A 196 28.95 -19.68 3.71
N GLU A 197 28.11 -19.32 4.68
CA GLU A 197 28.56 -18.76 5.97
C GLU A 197 29.23 -19.82 6.86
N VAL A 198 28.69 -21.05 6.91
CA VAL A 198 29.29 -22.17 7.64
C VAL A 198 30.63 -22.57 7.02
N ALA A 199 30.73 -22.62 5.68
CA ALA A 199 31.98 -22.90 4.98
C ALA A 199 33.05 -21.81 5.24
N ARG A 200 32.62 -20.56 5.44
CA ARG A 200 33.51 -19.45 5.81
C ARG A 200 34.02 -19.61 7.24
N ILE A 201 33.13 -19.91 8.19
CA ILE A 201 33.48 -20.09 9.61
C ILE A 201 34.38 -21.32 9.80
N SER A 202 34.10 -22.42 9.10
CA SER A 202 34.88 -23.66 9.21
C SER A 202 36.30 -23.52 8.66
N ARG A 203 36.53 -22.65 7.67
CA ARG A 203 37.87 -22.33 7.16
C ARG A 203 38.68 -21.44 8.11
N ARG A 204 38.00 -20.66 8.95
CA ARG A 204 38.62 -19.70 9.89
C ARG A 204 38.99 -20.35 11.24
N LYS A 205 38.49 -21.55 11.51
CA LYS A 205 38.79 -22.32 12.72
C LYS A 205 39.84 -23.38 12.45
#